data_AF-A0A512AIR1-F1
#
_entry.id   AF-A0A512AIR1-F1
#
_cell.length_a   1.000
_cell.length_b   1.000
_cell.length_c   1.000
_cell.angle_alpha   90.00
_cell.angle_beta   90.00
_cell.angle_gamma   90.00
#
_symmetry.space_group_name_H-M   'P 1'
#
loop_
_entity.id
_entity.type
_entity.pdbx_description
1 polymer ?
#
loop_
_entity_poly.entity_id
_entity_poly.type
_entity_poly.pdbx_seq_one_letter_code
_entity_poly.pdbx_strand_id
1 'polypeptide(L)'
;MQIITAGDAPGWPADGHYGAPRSLGRAQGLRFATAHSLAEIGAAVRARASAILLSPVFPTRSHPGARILGPVRFLLLARRSPVPVIALGGMTKRRAARLPVWGWAAIDGLA
;
A
#
# COMPACT_ATOMS: atom_id res chain seq x y z
N MET A 1 -7.01 9.20 16.32
CA MET A 1 -5.77 8.68 15.69
C MET A 1 -5.97 7.19 15.50
N GLN A 2 -5.82 6.67 14.28
CA GLN A 2 -5.89 5.22 14.04
C GLN A 2 -4.48 4.63 13.96
N ILE A 3 -4.26 3.46 14.56
CA ILE A 3 -2.97 2.75 14.62
C ILE A 3 -3.08 1.48 13.79
N ILE A 4 -2.22 1.34 12.77
CA ILE A 4 -2.13 0.15 11.92
C ILE A 4 -0.76 -0.49 12.12
N THR A 5 -0.71 -1.80 12.39
CA THR A 5 0.54 -2.53 12.63
C THR A 5 0.99 -3.30 11.38
N ALA A 6 2.30 -3.51 11.25
CA ALA A 6 2.87 -4.34 10.19
C ALA A 6 2.78 -5.81 10.58
N GLY A 7 2.15 -6.63 9.73
CA GLY A 7 1.93 -8.05 10.01
C GLY A 7 1.09 -8.30 11.26
N ASP A 8 1.19 -9.52 11.79
CA ASP A 8 0.60 -9.86 13.07
C ASP A 8 1.52 -9.31 14.18
N ALA A 9 1.03 -8.34 14.95
CA ALA A 9 1.69 -7.79 16.13
C ALA A 9 0.88 -8.14 17.39
N PRO A 10 0.99 -9.38 17.91
CA PRO A 10 0.16 -9.84 19.01
C PRO A 10 0.40 -8.99 20.26
N GLY A 11 -0.69 -8.56 20.90
CA GLY A 11 -0.64 -7.80 22.15
C GLY A 11 -0.45 -6.29 22.00
N TRP A 12 -0.27 -5.76 20.78
CA TRP A 12 -0.32 -4.31 20.56
C TRP A 12 -1.73 -3.88 20.17
N PRO A 13 -2.37 -2.92 20.88
CA PRO A 13 -3.67 -2.41 20.48
C PRO A 13 -3.55 -1.70 19.12
N ALA A 14 -4.25 -2.22 18.11
CA ALA A 14 -4.24 -1.71 16.74
C ALA A 14 -5.66 -1.74 16.14
N ASP A 15 -5.99 -0.74 15.32
CA ASP A 15 -7.23 -0.67 14.56
C ASP A 15 -7.19 -1.53 13.28
N GLY A 16 -6.02 -2.07 12.94
CA GLY A 16 -5.84 -2.91 11.78
C GLY A 16 -4.38 -3.32 11.51
N HIS A 17 -4.22 -4.04 10.41
CA HIS A 17 -2.95 -4.64 9.99
C HIS A 17 -2.64 -4.30 8.54
N TYR A 18 -1.36 -4.18 8.20
CA TYR A 18 -0.90 -4.14 6.81
C TYR A 18 0.17 -5.20 6.52
N GLY A 19 0.14 -5.74 5.31
CA GLY A 19 1.09 -6.78 4.92
C GLY A 19 0.76 -7.41 3.57
N ALA A 20 1.47 -8.49 3.22
CA ALA A 20 1.16 -9.24 2.01
C ALA A 20 -0.28 -9.80 2.08
N PRO A 21 -0.99 -9.97 0.95
CA PRO A 21 -2.37 -10.46 0.96
C PRO A 21 -2.57 -11.76 1.76
N ARG A 22 -1.59 -12.67 1.68
CA ARG A 22 -1.59 -13.96 2.40
C ARG A 22 -1.39 -13.84 3.92
N SER A 23 -0.83 -12.72 4.40
CA SER A 23 -0.53 -12.49 5.81
C SER A 23 -1.57 -11.63 6.51
N LEU A 24 -2.66 -11.23 5.84
CA LEU A 24 -3.73 -10.44 6.46
C LEU A 24 -4.61 -11.25 7.43
N GLY A 25 -4.44 -12.58 7.45
CA GLY A 25 -5.11 -13.48 8.39
C GLY A 25 -6.64 -13.36 8.37
N ARG A 26 -7.26 -13.76 9.48
CA ARG A 26 -8.69 -13.54 9.76
C ARG A 26 -8.92 -12.41 10.77
N ALA A 27 -7.89 -11.60 11.02
CA ALA A 27 -7.93 -10.52 12.00
C ALA A 27 -9.07 -9.55 11.68
N GLN A 28 -9.73 -9.07 12.74
CA GLN A 28 -10.77 -8.03 12.64
C GLN A 28 -10.12 -6.66 12.43
N GLY A 29 -10.88 -5.68 11.94
CA GLY A 29 -10.40 -4.32 11.70
C GLY A 29 -9.94 -4.03 10.27
N LEU A 30 -9.22 -2.91 10.11
CA LEU A 30 -8.74 -2.42 8.82
C LEU A 30 -7.63 -3.32 8.27
N ARG A 31 -7.71 -3.67 6.98
CA ARG A 31 -6.76 -4.57 6.33
C ARG A 31 -6.13 -3.91 5.12
N PHE A 32 -4.85 -3.59 5.19
CA PHE A 32 -4.12 -2.96 4.09
C PHE A 32 -3.18 -3.96 3.42
N ALA A 33 -3.49 -4.35 2.18
CA ALA A 33 -2.64 -5.28 1.45
C ALA A 33 -1.52 -4.55 0.70
N THR A 34 -0.29 -5.03 0.76
CA THR A 34 0.75 -4.61 -0.19
C THR A 34 0.54 -5.29 -1.53
N ALA A 35 0.80 -4.57 -2.62
CA ALA A 35 0.79 -5.13 -3.96
C ALA A 35 1.83 -4.46 -4.86
N HIS A 36 2.34 -5.22 -5.82
CA HIS A 36 3.33 -4.78 -6.81
C HIS A 36 2.90 -5.14 -8.25
N SER A 37 1.75 -5.81 -8.40
CA SER A 37 1.26 -6.33 -9.69
C SER A 37 -0.26 -6.47 -9.71
N LEU A 38 -0.84 -6.66 -10.90
CA LEU A 38 -2.29 -6.92 -11.05
C LEU A 38 -2.71 -8.24 -10.38
N ALA A 39 -1.85 -9.26 -10.43
CA ALA A 39 -2.10 -10.54 -9.77
C ALA A 39 -2.19 -10.37 -8.24
N GLU A 40 -1.29 -9.57 -7.66
CA GLU A 40 -1.31 -9.25 -6.23
C GLU A 40 -2.48 -8.35 -5.83
N ILE A 41 -2.90 -7.42 -6.70
CA ILE A 41 -4.17 -6.68 -6.51
C ILE A 41 -5.35 -7.65 -6.42
N GLY A 42 -5.43 -8.62 -7.34
CA GLY A 42 -6.46 -9.66 -7.27
C GLY A 42 -6.39 -10.50 -5.99
N ALA A 43 -5.18 -10.82 -5.52
CA ALA A 43 -5.00 -11.53 -4.25
C ALA A 43 -5.44 -10.68 -3.04
N ALA A 44 -5.14 -9.39 -3.03
CA ALA A 44 -5.56 -8.45 -1.99
C ALA A 44 -7.08 -8.34 -1.90
N VAL A 45 -7.76 -8.25 -3.05
CA VAL A 45 -9.23 -8.21 -3.11
C VAL A 45 -9.83 -9.51 -2.56
N ARG A 46 -9.29 -10.67 -2.94
CA ARG A 46 -9.73 -11.98 -2.41
C ARG A 46 -9.49 -12.09 -0.90
N ALA A 47 -8.42 -11.48 -0.40
CA ALA A 47 -8.13 -11.38 1.03
C ALA A 47 -9.00 -10.35 1.77
N ARG A 48 -9.97 -9.71 1.08
CA ARG A 48 -10.87 -8.69 1.63
C ARG A 48 -10.13 -7.49 2.23
N ALA A 49 -9.07 -7.06 1.56
CA ALA A 49 -8.37 -5.84 1.94
C ALA A 49 -9.31 -4.62 1.89
N SER A 50 -9.26 -3.78 2.91
CA SER A 50 -9.94 -2.48 2.98
C SER A 50 -9.34 -1.48 1.99
N ALA A 51 -8.02 -1.56 1.77
CA ALA A 51 -7.30 -0.77 0.76
C ALA A 51 -6.00 -1.48 0.36
N ILE A 52 -5.39 -1.03 -0.73
CA ILE A 52 -4.14 -1.58 -1.28
C ILE A 52 -3.03 -0.53 -1.22
N LEU A 53 -1.89 -0.88 -0.62
CA LEU A 53 -0.63 -0.14 -0.68
C LEU A 53 0.14 -0.59 -1.94
N LEU A 54 -0.02 0.12 -3.04
CA LEU A 54 0.62 -0.21 -4.32
C LEU A 54 1.97 0.49 -4.43
N SER A 55 3.04 -0.29 -4.57
CA SER A 55 4.41 0.21 -4.40
C SER A 55 5.48 -0.60 -5.17
N PRO A 56 6.74 -0.13 -5.22
CA PRO A 56 7.13 1.26 -5.03
C PRO A 56 6.76 2.10 -6.27
N VAL A 57 6.12 3.26 -6.07
CA VAL A 57 5.78 4.18 -7.17
C VAL A 57 7.06 4.82 -7.73
N PHE A 58 7.95 5.26 -6.85
CA PHE A 58 9.23 5.89 -7.18
C PHE A 58 10.39 5.19 -6.46
N PRO A 59 11.67 5.47 -6.83
CA PRO A 59 12.81 4.92 -6.12
C PRO A 59 12.77 5.23 -4.62
N THR A 60 13.21 4.28 -3.81
CA THR A 60 13.18 4.37 -2.34
C THR A 60 14.58 4.18 -1.76
N ARG A 61 14.86 4.77 -0.59
CA ARG A 61 16.12 4.53 0.13
C ARG A 61 16.16 3.15 0.79
N SER A 62 15.02 2.66 1.27
CA SER A 62 14.92 1.36 1.95
C SER A 62 15.21 0.19 1.01
N HIS A 63 14.93 0.35 -0.28
CA HIS A 63 15.21 -0.66 -1.31
C HIS A 63 15.84 0.00 -2.55
N PRO A 64 17.13 0.36 -2.52
CA PRO A 64 17.84 0.91 -3.67
C PRO A 64 17.92 -0.12 -4.81
N GLY A 65 17.75 0.33 -6.05
CA GLY A 65 17.84 -0.56 -7.24
C GLY A 65 16.64 -1.49 -7.45
N ALA A 66 15.66 -1.52 -6.54
CA ALA A 66 14.45 -2.29 -6.75
C ALA A 66 13.65 -1.77 -7.94
N ARG A 67 13.00 -2.69 -8.67
CA ARG A 67 12.12 -2.33 -9.80
C ARG A 67 10.96 -1.48 -9.30
N ILE A 68 10.81 -0.30 -9.89
CA ILE A 68 9.71 0.62 -9.60
C ILE A 68 8.55 0.41 -10.56
N LEU A 69 7.36 0.84 -10.16
CA LEU A 69 6.21 0.94 -11.06
C LEU A 69 6.35 2.15 -11.99
N GLY A 70 6.74 3.30 -11.43
CA GLY A 70 6.58 4.59 -12.09
C GLY A 70 5.10 5.04 -12.11
N PRO A 71 4.83 6.34 -12.34
CA PRO A 71 3.50 6.92 -12.19
C PRO A 71 2.48 6.34 -13.17
N VAL A 72 2.86 6.10 -14.43
CA VAL A 72 1.95 5.58 -15.46
C VAL A 72 1.49 4.16 -15.13
N ARG A 73 2.43 3.23 -14.88
CA ARG A 73 2.08 1.84 -14.54
C ARG A 73 1.31 1.77 -13.23
N PHE A 74 1.69 2.59 -12.24
CA PHE A 74 0.95 2.70 -10.99
C PHE A 74 -0.52 3.07 -11.26
N LEU A 75 -0.80 4.11 -12.06
CA LEU A 75 -2.17 4.52 -12.36
C LEU A 75 -2.95 3.45 -13.14
N LEU A 76 -2.30 2.79 -14.10
CA LEU A 76 -2.92 1.69 -14.85
C LEU A 76 -3.33 0.53 -13.95
N LEU A 77 -2.49 0.17 -12.98
CA LEU A 77 -2.81 -0.87 -11.99
C LEU A 77 -3.88 -0.39 -11.01
N ALA A 78 -3.76 0.84 -10.50
CA ALA A 78 -4.69 1.40 -9.53
C ALA A 78 -6.13 1.42 -10.05
N ARG A 79 -6.33 1.77 -11.34
CA ARG A 79 -7.65 1.77 -12.00
C ARG A 79 -8.29 0.38 -12.12
N ARG A 80 -7.53 -0.70 -11.96
CA ARG A 80 -8.05 -2.08 -11.99
C ARG A 80 -8.50 -2.56 -10.61
N SER A 81 -8.17 -1.83 -9.55
CA SER A 81 -8.57 -2.21 -8.20
C SER A 81 -10.02 -1.79 -7.93
N PRO A 82 -10.88 -2.68 -7.42
CA PRO A 82 -12.21 -2.35 -6.97
C PRO A 82 -12.23 -1.74 -5.55
N VAL A 83 -11.10 -1.74 -4.85
CA VAL A 83 -10.92 -1.13 -3.52
C VAL A 83 -9.93 0.04 -3.60
N PRO A 84 -9.97 1.00 -2.66
CA PRO A 84 -9.06 2.14 -2.65
C PRO A 84 -7.59 1.74 -2.78
N VAL A 85 -6.84 2.50 -3.58
CA VAL A 85 -5.39 2.32 -3.77
C VAL A 85 -4.65 3.53 -3.24
N ILE A 86 -3.72 3.26 -2.34
CA ILE A 86 -2.85 4.24 -1.70
C ILE A 86 -1.45 4.08 -2.32
N ALA A 87 -0.91 5.19 -2.82
CA ALA A 87 0.44 5.22 -3.38
C ALA A 87 1.49 5.10 -2.28
N LEU A 88 2.45 4.19 -2.43
CA LEU A 88 3.56 4.02 -1.48
C LEU A 88 4.90 3.85 -2.22
N GLY A 89 5.98 4.27 -1.56
CA GLY A 89 7.35 4.10 -2.04
C GLY A 89 7.86 5.31 -2.80
N GLY A 90 8.80 6.03 -2.19
CA GLY A 90 9.41 7.23 -2.74
C GLY A 90 8.42 8.38 -2.91
N MET A 91 7.33 8.39 -2.15
CA MET A 91 6.33 9.45 -2.21
C MET A 91 6.78 10.68 -1.42
N THR A 92 6.41 11.86 -1.91
CA THR A 92 6.55 13.16 -1.25
C THR A 92 5.28 13.98 -1.49
N LYS A 93 5.03 15.04 -0.70
CA LYS A 93 3.89 15.95 -0.90
C LYS A 93 3.81 16.46 -2.35
N ARG A 94 4.96 16.89 -2.91
CA ARG A 94 5.05 17.39 -4.30
C ARG A 94 4.71 16.33 -5.34
N ARG A 95 5.10 15.06 -5.12
CA ARG A 95 4.78 13.95 -6.05
C ARG A 95 3.30 13.57 -5.94
N ALA A 96 2.77 13.53 -4.71
CA ALA A 96 1.36 13.25 -4.46
C ALA A 96 0.44 14.28 -5.11
N ALA A 97 0.76 15.58 -5.01
CA ALA A 97 -0.02 16.65 -5.63
C ALA A 97 -0.15 16.56 -7.17
N ARG A 98 0.69 15.74 -7.82
CA ARG A 98 0.69 15.53 -9.28
C ARG A 98 0.05 14.21 -9.70
N LEU A 99 -0.42 13.40 -8.75
CA LEU A 99 -1.03 12.11 -9.01
C LEU A 99 -2.50 12.13 -8.58
N PRO A 100 -3.43 11.69 -9.44
CA PRO A 100 -4.84 11.55 -9.07
C PRO A 100 -5.03 10.28 -8.24
N VAL A 101 -4.50 10.27 -7.01
CA VAL A 101 -4.55 9.14 -6.08
C VAL A 101 -5.57 9.38 -4.98
N TRP A 102 -6.17 8.29 -4.50
CA TRP A 102 -7.05 8.33 -3.34
C TRP A 102 -6.31 8.80 -2.08
N GLY A 103 -5.04 8.40 -1.94
CA GLY A 103 -4.15 8.82 -0.87
C GLY A 103 -2.73 8.34 -1.12
N TRP A 104 -1.81 8.72 -0.24
CA TRP A 104 -0.43 8.27 -0.29
C TRP A 104 0.15 8.06 1.11
N ALA A 105 1.12 7.17 1.18
CA ALA A 105 1.90 6.86 2.37
C ALA A 105 3.39 6.99 2.06
N ALA A 106 4.19 7.25 3.09
CA ALA A 106 5.63 7.43 2.98
C ALA A 106 6.32 6.76 4.16
N ILE A 107 7.46 6.13 3.88
CA ILE A 107 8.46 5.76 4.89
C ILE A 107 9.51 6.87 4.81
N ASP A 108 9.65 7.64 5.89
CA ASP A 108 10.57 8.77 6.03
C ASP A 108 10.45 9.90 4.97
N GLY A 109 9.30 9.98 4.28
CA GLY A 109 9.08 10.87 3.13
C GLY A 109 8.17 12.08 3.38
N LEU A 110 7.88 12.39 4.65
CA LEU A 110 6.93 13.45 5.05
C LEU A 110 7.59 14.82 5.35
N ALA A 111 8.92 14.90 5.28
CA ALA A 111 9.67 16.15 5.41
C ALA A 111 9.24 17.20 4.38
#